data_AF-A0A4U7JBK6-F1
#
_entry.id   AF-A0A4U7JBK6-F1
#
_cell.length_a   1.000
_cell.length_b   1.000
_cell.length_c   1.000
_cell.angle_alpha   90.00
_cell.angle_beta   90.00
_cell.angle_gamma   90.00
#
_symmetry.space_group_name_H-M   'P 1'
#
loop_
_entity.id
_entity.type
_entity.pdbx_description
1 polymer ?
#
loop_
_entity_poly.entity_id
_entity_poly.type
_entity_poly.pdbx_seq_one_letter_code
_entity_poly.pdbx_strand_id
1 'polypeptide(L)'
;MARKIRFRQQRIYKLKIMFVFVLFFSILFIGLLVVDLNKSYVMYGTPRIEILQIEMLENDICQINVLNSKINLNLKYIKRDINNVKSYFNIN
;
A
#
# COMPACT_ATOMS: atom_id res chain seq x y z
N MET A 1 10.59 31.48 30.32
CA MET A 1 11.25 30.66 29.28
C MET A 1 11.04 29.15 29.42
N ALA A 2 10.98 28.58 30.64
CA ALA A 2 10.86 27.12 30.86
C ALA A 2 9.63 26.45 30.22
N ARG A 3 8.47 27.12 30.17
CA ARG A 3 7.23 26.58 29.58
C ARG A 3 7.36 26.30 28.08
N LYS A 4 8.01 27.19 27.31
CA LYS A 4 8.22 27.06 25.86
C LYS A 4 9.18 25.90 25.52
N ILE A 5 10.17 25.66 26.38
CA ILE A 5 11.11 24.55 26.26
C ILE A 5 10.38 23.21 26.50
N ARG A 6 9.54 23.12 27.53
CA ARG A 6 8.72 21.92 27.82
C ARG A 6 7.80 21.54 26.65
N PHE A 7 7.12 22.52 26.03
CA PHE A 7 6.27 22.25 24.87
C PHE A 7 7.06 21.81 23.62
N ARG A 8 8.26 22.36 23.40
CA ARG A 8 9.16 21.89 22.32
C ARG A 8 9.61 20.45 22.55
N GLN A 9 10.02 20.11 23.78
CA GLN A 9 10.41 18.74 24.13
C GLN A 9 9.28 17.75 23.90
N GLN A 10 8.05 18.08 24.30
CA GLN A 10 6.88 17.21 24.06
C GLN A 10 6.64 16.93 22.57
N ARG A 11 6.80 17.92 21.69
CA ARG A 11 6.66 17.71 20.23
C ARG A 11 7.74 16.76 19.68
N ILE A 12 8.98 16.93 20.12
CA ILE A 12 10.10 16.06 19.72
C ILE A 12 9.87 14.63 20.22
N TYR A 13 9.40 14.46 21.46
CA TYR A 13 9.07 13.13 22.00
C TYR A 13 7.93 12.46 21.22
N LYS A 14 6.87 13.18 20.86
CA LYS A 14 5.80 12.65 20.01
C LYS A 14 6.33 12.20 18.64
N LEU A 15 7.20 12.99 18.01
CA LEU A 15 7.82 12.61 16.74
C LEU A 15 8.73 11.39 16.87
N LYS A 16 9.51 11.28 17.96
CA LYS A 16 10.33 10.09 18.24
C LYS A 16 9.46 8.84 18.39
N ILE A 17 8.37 8.92 19.15
CA ILE A 17 7.43 7.81 19.32
C ILE A 17 6.82 7.43 17.97
N MET A 18 6.37 8.42 17.19
CA MET A 18 5.84 8.19 15.85
C MET A 18 6.88 7.51 14.95
N PHE A 19 8.14 7.93 15.01
CA PHE A 19 9.22 7.34 14.23
C PHE A 19 9.50 5.89 14.62
N VAL A 20 9.56 5.59 15.93
CA VAL A 20 9.73 4.21 16.42
C VAL A 20 8.56 3.34 15.98
N PHE A 21 7.33 3.86 16.05
CA PHE A 21 6.15 3.16 15.59
C PHE A 21 6.25 2.86 14.09
N VAL A 22 6.52 3.87 13.26
CA VAL A 22 6.71 3.69 11.81
C VAL A 22 7.80 2.65 11.52
N LEU A 23 8.95 2.76 12.17
CA LEU A 23 10.06 1.82 11.99
C LEU A 23 9.68 0.39 12.37
N PHE A 24 8.97 0.21 13.48
CA PHE A 24 8.45 -1.10 13.90
C PHE A 24 7.53 -1.72 12.83
N PHE A 25 6.55 -0.96 12.33
CA PHE A 25 5.66 -1.44 11.28
C PHE A 25 6.42 -1.71 9.97
N SER A 26 7.38 -0.86 9.59
CA SER A 26 8.20 -1.11 8.41
C SER A 26 8.96 -2.43 8.50
N ILE A 27 9.60 -2.72 9.64
CA ILE A 27 10.30 -3.99 9.85
C ILE A 27 9.34 -5.17 9.75
N LEU A 28 8.16 -5.06 10.38
CA LEU A 28 7.13 -6.10 10.32
C LEU A 28 6.71 -6.38 8.87
N PHE A 29 6.35 -5.34 8.11
CA PHE A 29 5.92 -5.49 6.71
C PHE A 29 7.02 -6.03 5.82
N ILE A 30 8.26 -5.56 5.97
CA ILE A 30 9.41 -6.07 5.19
C ILE A 30 9.65 -7.55 5.52
N GLY A 31 9.63 -7.94 6.79
CA GLY A 31 9.79 -9.35 7.19
C GLY A 31 8.72 -10.24 6.56
N LEU A 32 7.47 -9.78 6.57
CA LEU A 32 6.34 -10.50 5.97
C LEU A 32 6.50 -10.62 4.44
N LEU A 33 6.92 -9.56 3.76
CA LEU A 33 7.20 -9.56 2.32
C LEU A 33 8.35 -10.50 1.95
N VAL A 34 9.44 -10.51 2.71
CA VAL A 34 10.59 -11.39 2.45
C VAL A 34 10.20 -12.86 2.58
N VAL A 35 9.43 -13.20 3.62
CA VAL A 35 8.90 -14.56 3.81
C VAL A 35 7.98 -14.96 2.66
N ASP A 36 7.10 -14.05 2.23
CA ASP A 36 6.16 -14.28 1.14
C ASP A 36 6.87 -14.51 -0.20
N LEU A 37 7.85 -13.66 -0.53
CA LEU A 37 8.67 -13.79 -1.74
C LEU A 37 9.45 -15.09 -1.75
N ASN A 38 10.06 -15.47 -0.64
CA ASN A 38 10.81 -16.73 -0.53
C ASN A 38 9.90 -17.94 -0.67
N LYS A 39 8.75 -17.94 0.01
CA LYS A 39 7.74 -19.01 -0.11
C LYS A 39 7.27 -19.14 -1.56
N SER A 40 6.97 -18.01 -2.21
CA SER A 40 6.50 -18.00 -3.60
C SER A 40 7.57 -18.48 -4.58
N TYR A 41 8.83 -18.11 -4.36
CA TYR A 41 9.96 -18.60 -5.15
C TYR A 41 10.10 -20.13 -5.05
N VAL A 42 9.96 -20.70 -3.85
CA VAL A 42 10.00 -22.15 -3.65
C VAL A 42 8.79 -22.86 -4.28
N MET A 43 7.59 -22.27 -4.18
CA MET A 43 6.37 -22.89 -4.69
C MET A 43 6.20 -22.79 -6.21
N TYR A 44 6.58 -21.67 -6.81
CA TYR A 44 6.26 -21.34 -8.21
C TYR A 44 7.49 -21.10 -9.09
N GLY A 45 8.71 -21.14 -8.53
CA GLY A 45 9.96 -20.91 -9.25
C GLY A 45 10.20 -19.45 -9.68
N THR A 46 9.24 -18.56 -9.42
CA THR A 46 9.33 -17.13 -9.71
C THR A 46 8.96 -16.32 -8.47
N PRO A 47 9.71 -15.26 -8.11
CA PRO A 47 9.37 -14.43 -6.98
C PRO A 47 8.09 -13.65 -7.30
N ARG A 48 6.99 -13.95 -6.60
CA ARG A 48 5.74 -13.20 -6.69
C ARG A 48 5.33 -12.77 -5.29
N ILE A 49 4.80 -11.56 -5.19
CA ILE A 49 4.18 -11.07 -3.96
C ILE A 49 2.77 -11.67 -3.94
N GLU A 50 2.53 -12.72 -3.17
CA GLU A 50 1.22 -13.37 -2.99
C GLU A 50 0.32 -12.55 -2.08
N ILE A 51 0.90 -11.75 -1.18
CA ILE A 51 0.15 -10.83 -0.30
C ILE A 51 -0.69 -9.83 -1.10
N LEU A 52 -0.23 -9.41 -2.27
CA LEU A 52 -0.92 -8.45 -3.13
C LEU A 52 -0.65 -8.77 -4.60
N GLN A 53 -1.62 -9.40 -5.26
CA GLN A 53 -1.59 -9.62 -6.71
C GLN A 53 -2.68 -8.79 -7.36
N ILE A 54 -2.30 -8.06 -8.41
CA ILE A 54 -3.23 -7.29 -9.23
C ILE A 54 -3.21 -7.93 -10.60
N GLU A 55 -4.31 -8.56 -10.98
CA GLU A 55 -4.48 -9.18 -12.29
C GLU A 55 -5.62 -8.48 -13.03
N MET A 56 -5.35 -8.08 -14.28
CA MET A 56 -6.39 -7.58 -15.19
C MET A 56 -7.04 -8.78 -15.87
N LEU A 57 -8.31 -9.02 -15.57
CA LEU A 57 -9.13 -10.00 -16.29
C LEU A 57 -9.74 -9.36 -17.55
N GLU A 58 -10.17 -10.21 -18.48
CA GLU A 58 -11.01 -9.78 -19.60
C GLU A 58 -12.29 -9.10 -19.08
N ASN A 59 -12.71 -8.02 -19.76
CA ASN A 59 -13.87 -7.17 -19.47
C ASN A 59 -13.69 -6.06 -18.42
N ASP A 60 -12.50 -5.42 -18.34
CA ASP A 60 -12.25 -4.28 -17.44
C ASP A 60 -12.45 -4.62 -15.95
N ILE A 61 -12.22 -5.88 -15.57
CA ILE A 61 -12.28 -6.32 -14.18
C ILE A 61 -10.85 -6.46 -13.68
N CYS A 62 -10.50 -5.69 -12.64
CA CYS A 62 -9.23 -5.79 -11.95
C CYS A 62 -9.43 -6.67 -10.72
N GLN A 63 -8.82 -7.85 -10.70
CA GLN A 63 -8.80 -8.70 -9.53
C GLN A 63 -7.60 -8.33 -8.66
N ILE A 64 -7.89 -7.80 -7.48
CA ILE A 64 -6.91 -7.59 -6.42
C ILE A 64 -7.03 -8.76 -5.46
N ASN A 65 -6.03 -9.64 -5.45
CA ASN A 65 -5.89 -10.67 -4.43
C ASN A 65 -5.07 -10.09 -3.28
N VAL A 66 -5.66 -9.95 -2.10
CA VAL A 66 -4.97 -9.50 -0.89
C VAL A 66 -5.01 -10.62 0.14
N LEU A 67 -3.87 -11.19 0.53
CA LEU A 67 -3.78 -12.24 1.56
C LEU A 67 -4.79 -13.40 1.32
N ASN A 68 -4.90 -13.88 0.07
CA ASN A 68 -5.86 -14.90 -0.37
C ASN A 68 -7.34 -14.46 -0.39
N SER A 69 -7.63 -13.20 -0.08
CA SER A 69 -8.94 -12.57 -0.30
C SER A 69 -8.97 -11.94 -1.69
N LYS A 70 -9.77 -12.53 -2.58
CA LYS A 70 -9.96 -12.02 -3.94
C LYS A 70 -11.02 -10.92 -3.95
N ILE A 71 -10.61 -9.71 -4.29
CA ILE A 71 -11.49 -8.56 -4.50
C ILE A 71 -11.54 -8.28 -6.00
N ASN A 72 -12.70 -8.42 -6.61
CA ASN A 72 -12.89 -8.07 -8.01
C ASN A 72 -13.40 -6.63 -8.10
N LEU A 73 -12.54 -5.72 -8.56
CA LEU A 73 -12.91 -4.34 -8.85
C LEU A 73 -13.35 -4.23 -10.30
N ASN A 74 -14.60 -3.81 -10.52
CA ASN A 74 -15.08 -3.48 -11.85
C ASN A 74 -14.59 -2.06 -12.23
N LEU A 75 -13.60 -1.99 -13.12
CA LEU A 75 -13.00 -0.72 -13.57
C LEU A 75 -13.88 0.02 -14.59
N LYS A 76 -15.02 -0.54 -15.04
CA LYS A 76 -15.92 0.11 -16.00
C LYS A 76 -16.36 1.52 -15.55
N TYR A 77 -16.64 1.67 -14.26
CA TYR A 77 -17.04 2.96 -13.67
C TYR A 77 -15.84 3.86 -13.40
N ILE A 78 -14.71 3.29 -12.97
CA ILE A 78 -13.48 4.03 -12.71
C ILE A 78 -12.89 4.60 -14.00
N LYS A 79 -12.90 3.86 -15.11
CA LYS A 79 -12.51 4.38 -16.43
C LYS A 79 -13.40 5.54 -16.87
N ARG A 80 -14.71 5.44 -16.64
CA ARG A 80 -15.66 6.52 -16.97
C ARG A 80 -15.34 7.77 -16.15
N ASP A 81 -15.07 7.61 -14.86
CA ASP A 81 -14.78 8.73 -13.97
C ASP A 81 -13.39 9.33 -14.23
N ILE A 82 -12.38 8.52 -14.54
CA ILE A 82 -11.06 9.01 -14.98
C ILE A 82 -11.18 9.78 -16.29
N ASN A 83 -11.97 9.30 -17.26
CA ASN A 83 -12.20 10.02 -18.51
C ASN A 83 -12.94 11.34 -18.30
N ASN A 84 -13.91 11.37 -17.38
CA ASN A 84 -14.59 12.60 -16.99
C ASN A 84 -13.61 13.57 -16.30
N VAL A 85 -12.75 13.08 -15.40
CA VAL A 85 -11.75 13.93 -14.75
C VAL A 85 -10.73 14.45 -15.77
N LYS A 86 -10.25 13.59 -16.69
CA LYS A 86 -9.35 14.00 -17.78
C LYS A 86 -9.98 15.08 -18.68
N SER A 87 -11.25 14.95 -19.02
CA SER A 87 -11.96 15.96 -19.83
C SER A 87 -12.18 17.26 -19.05
N TYR A 88 -12.41 17.19 -17.73
CA TYR A 88 -12.45 18.36 -16.86
C TYR A 88 -11.10 19.11 -16.79
N PHE A 89 -9.98 18.38 -16.84
CA PHE A 89 -8.65 18.96 -16.79
C PHE A 89 -8.05 19.28 -18.18
N ASN A 90 -8.77 18.97 -19.28
CA ASN A 90 -8.34 19.20 -20.67
C ASN A 90 -6.95 18.64 -21.00
N ILE A 91 -6.59 17.51 -20.36
CA ILE A 91 -5.33 16.81 -20.61
C ILE A 91 -5.62 15.74 -21.67
N ASN A 92 -5.39 16.11 -22.93
CA ASN A 92 -5.40 15.20 -24.08
C ASN A 92 -4.32 14.12 -23.92
#